data_AF-A0A1G9NNG4-F1
#
_entry.id   AF-A0A1G9NNG4-F1
#
_cell.length_a   1.000
_cell.length_b   1.000
_cell.length_c   1.000
_cell.angle_alpha   90.00
_cell.angle_beta   90.00
_cell.angle_gamma   90.00
#
_symmetry.space_group_name_H-M   'P 1'
#
loop_
_entity.id
_entity.type
_entity.pdbx_description
1 polymer ?
#
loop_
_entity_poly.entity_id
_entity_poly.type
_entity_poly.pdbx_seq_one_letter_code
_entity_poly.pdbx_strand_id
1 'polypeptide(L)' 'MNRVFWVVSILVGVIAFLAALLVFLWIDSPSPYLGALVIGFLIFEISFYHRFQQSKEKRLQ' A
#
# COMPACT_ATOMS: atom_id res chain seq x y z
N MET A 1 -16.99 12.54 -2.76
CA MET A 1 -15.68 11.90 -2.49
C MET A 1 -15.26 11.14 -3.75
N ASN A 2 -14.20 11.56 -4.44
CA ASN A 2 -13.85 11.02 -5.77
C ASN A 2 -13.53 9.52 -5.66
N ARG A 3 -14.35 8.67 -6.29
CA ARG A 3 -14.16 7.20 -6.32
C ARG A 3 -12.76 6.79 -6.79
N VAL A 4 -12.18 7.59 -7.69
CA VAL A 4 -10.82 7.42 -8.22
C VAL A 4 -9.76 7.42 -7.11
N PHE A 5 -9.93 8.26 -6.06
CA PHE A 5 -8.95 8.36 -4.99
C PHE A 5 -8.86 7.06 -4.18
N TRP A 6 -10.02 6.48 -3.87
CA TRP A 6 -10.15 5.20 -3.16
C TRP A 6 -9.60 4.04 -3.98
N VAL A 7 -9.94 3.97 -5.27
CA VAL A 7 -9.47 2.91 -6.17
C VAL A 7 -7.95 2.92 -6.28
N VAL A 8 -7.32 4.10 -6.40
CA VAL A 8 -5.86 4.16 -6.55
C VAL A 8 -5.13 3.82 -5.25
N SER A 9 -5.66 4.20 -4.08
CA SER A 9 -5.08 3.79 -2.80
C SER A 9 -5.14 2.27 -2.63
N ILE A 10 -6.27 1.64 -2.94
CA ILE A 10 -6.41 0.18 -2.92
C ILE A 10 -5.44 -0.48 -3.91
N LEU A 11 -5.33 0.07 -5.13
CA LEU A 11 -4.44 -0.45 -6.15
C LEU A 11 -2.98 -0.47 -5.68
N VAL A 12 -2.51 0.61 -5.04
CA VAL A 12 -1.15 0.69 -4.49
C VAL A 12 -0.91 -0.37 -3.41
N GLY A 13 -1.88 -0.57 -2.50
CA GLY A 13 -1.77 -1.61 -1.49
C GLY A 13 -1.69 -3.02 -2.07
N VAL A 14 -2.52 -3.32 -3.08
CA VAL A 14 -2.52 -4.63 -3.77
C VAL A 14 -1.18 -4.87 -4.48
N ILE A 15 -0.65 -3.86 -5.19
CA ILE A 15 0.64 -3.97 -5.89
C ILE A 15 1.78 -4.20 -4.89
N ALA A 16 1.79 -3.44 -3.78
CA ALA A 16 2.81 -3.59 -2.74
C ALA A 16 2.75 -4.97 -2.06
N PHE A 17 1.56 -5.48 -1.80
CA PHE A 17 1.36 -6.82 -1.26
C PHE A 17 1.86 -7.90 -2.20
N LEU A 18 1.51 -7.84 -3.48
CA LEU A 18 1.99 -8.79 -4.50
C LEU A 18 3.52 -8.77 -4.61
N ALA A 19 4.14 -7.59 -4.63
CA ALA A 19 5.59 -7.44 -4.66
C ALA A 19 6.26 -8.05 -3.42
N ALA A 20 5.74 -7.76 -2.23
CA ALA A 20 6.25 -8.32 -0.98
C ALA A 20 6.09 -9.84 -0.93
N LEU A 21 4.95 -10.38 -1.37
CA LEU A 21 4.70 -11.81 -1.45
C LEU A 21 5.70 -12.49 -2.37
N LEU A 22 5.94 -11.92 -3.55
CA LEU A 22 6.94 -12.41 -4.49
C LEU A 22 8.33 -12.50 -3.84
N VAL A 23 8.75 -11.45 -3.14
CA VAL A 23 10.03 -11.41 -2.42
C VAL A 23 10.08 -12.50 -1.34
N PHE A 24 9.08 -12.58 -0.46
CA PHE A 24 9.08 -13.56 0.63
C PHE A 24 9.00 -15.01 0.14
N LEU A 25 8.31 -15.24 -0.97
CA LEU A 25 8.29 -16.55 -1.64
C LEU A 25 9.69 -16.88 -2.19
N TRP A 26 10.40 -15.89 -2.72
CA TRP A 26 11.74 -16.06 -3.28
C TRP A 26 12.81 -16.32 -2.21
N ILE A 27 12.61 -15.86 -0.96
CA ILE A 27 13.54 -16.13 0.13
C ILE A 27 13.29 -17.46 0.85
N ASP A 28 12.30 -18.25 0.42
CA ASP A 28 11.81 -19.43 1.16
C ASP A 28 11.47 -19.08 2.62
N SER A 29 10.80 -17.94 2.82
CA SER A 29 10.41 -17.52 4.16
C SER A 29 9.46 -18.56 4.77
N PRO A 30 9.60 -18.90 6.07
CA PRO A 30 8.70 -19.84 6.74
C PRO A 30 7.25 -19.33 6.85
N SER A 31 7.03 -18.03 6.67
CA SER A 31 5.69 -17.42 6.75
C SER A 31 5.52 -16.29 5.72
N PRO A 32 5.54 -16.61 4.41
CA PRO A 32 5.65 -15.60 3.35
C PRO A 32 4.38 -14.76 3.24
N TYR A 33 3.21 -15.37 3.47
CA TYR A 33 1.92 -14.70 3.47
C TYR A 33 1.79 -13.68 4.60
N LEU A 34 2.21 -14.03 5.83
CA LEU A 34 2.14 -13.12 6.99
C LEU A 34 3.11 -11.94 6.82
N GLY A 35 4.33 -12.20 6.37
CA GLY A 35 5.31 -11.16 6.09
C GLY A 35 4.83 -10.19 5.01
N ALA A 36 4.32 -10.72 3.90
CA ALA A 36 3.77 -9.90 2.82
C ALA A 36 2.56 -9.08 3.26
N LEU A 37 1.71 -9.63 4.13
CA LEU A 37 0.51 -8.95 4.62
C LEU A 37 0.86 -7.78 5.53
N VAL A 38 1.80 -7.96 6.46
CA VAL A 38 2.28 -6.88 7.33
C VAL A 38 2.97 -5.79 6.52
N ILE A 39 3.89 -6.15 5.62
CA ILE A 39 4.62 -5.20 4.77
C ILE A 39 3.66 -4.46 3.83
N GLY A 40 2.75 -5.18 3.17
CA GLY A 40 1.75 -4.61 2.28
C GLY A 40 0.82 -3.64 3.00
N PHE A 41 0.38 -3.97 4.22
CA PHE A 41 -0.43 -3.08 5.06
C PHE A 41 0.34 -1.82 5.46
N LEU A 42 1.61 -1.95 5.85
CA LEU A 42 2.45 -0.82 6.24
C LEU A 42 2.68 0.15 5.07
N ILE A 43 2.99 -0.38 3.88
CA ILE A 43 3.17 0.42 2.66
C ILE A 43 1.86 1.10 2.26
N PHE A 44 0.73 0.39 2.38
CA PHE A 44 -0.59 0.95 2.15
C PHE A 44 -0.88 2.12 3.09
N GLU A 45 -0.59 1.97 4.39
CA GLU A 45 -0.81 3.02 5.39
C GLU A 45 0.04 4.27 5.11
N ILE A 46 1.34 4.09 4.83
CA ILE A 46 2.24 5.20 4.47
C ILE A 46 1.77 5.90 3.20
N SER A 47 1.41 5.13 2.17
CA SER A 47 0.91 5.66 0.89
C SER A 47 -0.40 6.43 1.07
N PHE A 48 -1.29 5.93 1.93
CA PHE A 48 -2.53 6.59 2.28
C PHE A 48 -2.27 7.90 3.01
N TYR A 49 -1.40 7.90 4.02
CA TYR A 49 -1.04 9.09 4.79
C TYR A 49 -0.42 10.18 3.90
N HIS A 50 0.55 9.81 3.05
CA HIS A 50 1.26 10.74 2.17
C HIS A 50 0.31 11.38 1.13
N ARG A 51 -0.58 10.59 0.53
CA ARG A 51 -1.61 11.11 -0.38
C ARG A 51 -2.65 11.96 0.33
N PHE A 52 -3.00 11.61 1.56
CA PHE A 52 -3.97 12.36 2.35
C PHE A 52 -3.44 13.76 2.71
N GLN A 53 -2.14 13.88 3.03
CA GLN A 53 -1.47 15.17 3.19
C GLN A 53 -1.46 16.00 1.91
N GLN A 54 -1.10 15.41 0.76
CA GLN A 54 -1.12 16.13 -0.53
C GLN A 54 -2.53 16.62 -0.92
N SER A 55 -3.58 15.87 -0.56
CA SER A 55 -4.97 16.31 -0.80
C SER A 55 -5.42 17.44 0.13
N LYS A 56 -4.81 17.62 1.32
CA LYS A 56 -5.06 18.76 2.19
C LYS A 56 -4.35 20.02 1.67
N GLU A 57 -3.12 19.90 1.19
CA GLU A 57 -2.34 21.01 0.66
C GLU A 57 -2.98 21.62 -0.60
N LYS A 58 -3.51 20.79 -1.49
CA LYS A 58 -4.25 21.24 -2.69
C LYS A 58 -5.61 21.91 -2.42
N ARG A 59 -6.11 21.89 -1.18
CA ARG A 59 -7.35 22.59 -0.79
C ARG A 59 -7.11 23.95 -0.14
N LEU A 60 -5.86 24.32 0.11
CA LEU A 60 -5.44 25.59 0.71
C LEU A 60 -4.72 26.51 -0.28
N GLN A 61 -4.58 26.10 -1.55
CA GLN A 61 -4.26 26.97 -2.70
C GLN A 61 -5.54 27.24 -3.50
#